data_AF-A0A938FZ41-F1
#
_entry.id   AF-A0A938FZ41-F1
#
_cell.length_a   1.000
_cell.length_b   1.000
_cell.length_c   1.000
_cell.angle_alpha   90.00
_cell.angle_beta   90.00
_cell.angle_gamma   90.00
#
_symmetry.space_group_name_H-M   'P 1'
#
loop_
_entity.id
_entity.type
_entity.pdbx_description
1 polymer ?
#
loop_
_entity_poly.entity_id
_entity_poly.type
_entity_poly.pdbx_seq_one_letter_code
_entity_poly.pdbx_strand_id
1 'polypeptide(L)'
;MTSQAAARAVAGPRWESFSDAELLAMRIRDLGATIAGSPLEPRIEQLYQELAAREIAVRPVCYVGDEWFSPAGMCAIAAPFYLTHPRLEALERSQMGEVRGGSPDECQRYLRHECGHALDHAY
;
A
#
# COMPACT_ATOMS: atom_id res chain seq x y z
N MET A 1 -4.50 -34.43 6.98
CA MET A 1 -3.86 -33.97 8.22
C MET A 1 -3.39 -32.55 8.00
N THR A 2 -4.20 -31.62 8.47
CA THR A 2 -4.05 -30.16 8.37
C THR A 2 -2.89 -29.69 9.25
N SER A 3 -1.90 -29.02 8.65
CA SER A 3 -0.89 -28.28 9.41
C SER A 3 -1.10 -26.79 9.17
N GLN A 4 -1.91 -26.19 10.04
CA GLN A 4 -2.08 -24.75 10.14
C GLN A 4 -0.92 -24.23 11.00
N ALA A 5 0.10 -23.65 10.36
CA ALA A 5 1.08 -22.83 11.07
C ALA A 5 0.41 -21.48 11.37
N ALA A 6 -0.22 -21.36 12.53
CA ALA A 6 -0.64 -20.07 13.05
C ALA A 6 0.62 -19.25 13.36
N ALA A 7 0.84 -18.17 12.61
CA ALA A 7 1.80 -17.15 13.01
C ALA A 7 1.36 -16.61 14.37
N ARG A 8 2.17 -16.87 15.40
CA ARG A 8 1.97 -16.31 16.74
C ARG A 8 2.08 -14.80 16.64
N ALA A 9 0.96 -14.09 16.76
CA ALA A 9 0.96 -12.67 17.04
C ALA A 9 1.58 -12.46 18.43
N VAL A 10 2.76 -11.86 18.47
CA VAL A 10 3.38 -11.42 19.71
C VAL A 10 2.57 -10.22 20.22
N ALA A 11 1.94 -10.37 21.38
CA ALA A 11 1.25 -9.30 22.09
C ALA A 11 2.27 -8.35 22.73
N GLY A 12 3.04 -7.64 21.89
CA GLY A 12 3.72 -6.41 22.26
C GLY A 12 2.77 -5.22 22.17
N PRO A 13 3.15 -4.06 22.72
CA PRO A 13 2.41 -2.83 22.45
C PRO A 13 2.33 -2.64 20.92
N ARG A 14 1.10 -2.41 20.46
CA ARG A 14 0.75 -2.14 19.07
C ARG A 14 1.49 -0.89 18.63
N TRP A 15 2.31 -0.96 17.57
CA TRP A 15 3.13 0.16 17.09
C TRP A 15 2.27 1.40 16.78
N GLU A 16 0.97 1.21 16.58
CA GLU A 16 -0.02 2.26 16.43
C GLU A 16 0.02 3.31 17.57
N SER A 17 0.49 2.93 18.77
CA SER A 17 0.64 3.84 19.93
C SER A 17 2.06 4.36 20.16
N PHE A 18 3.03 3.99 19.32
CA PHE A 18 4.43 4.42 19.47
C PHE A 18 4.58 5.90 19.15
N SER A 19 5.54 6.55 19.78
CA SER A 19 6.03 7.89 19.40
C SER A 19 6.67 7.88 18.01
N ASP A 20 6.85 9.05 17.40
CA ASP A 20 7.51 9.14 16.08
C ASP A 20 8.93 8.54 16.13
N ALA A 21 9.69 8.81 17.20
CA ALA A 21 11.04 8.27 17.37
C ALA A 21 11.07 6.74 17.48
N GLU A 22 10.10 6.16 18.19
CA GLU A 22 9.97 4.70 18.30
C GLU A 22 9.57 4.06 16.96
N LEU A 23 8.64 4.66 16.21
CA LEU A 23 8.27 4.18 14.87
C LEU A 23 9.41 4.29 13.86
N LEU A 24 10.16 5.39 13.87
CA LEU A 24 11.31 5.59 12.99
C LEU A 24 12.45 4.59 13.27
N ALA A 25 12.51 4.01 14.47
CA ALA A 25 13.45 2.95 14.81
C ALA A 25 13.01 1.55 14.35
N MET A 26 11.78 1.40 13.84
CA MET A 26 11.26 0.11 13.37
C MET A 26 11.64 -0.20 11.92
N ARG A 27 11.69 -1.49 11.58
CA ARG A 27 11.75 -1.94 10.19
C ARG A 27 10.34 -2.00 9.62
N ILE A 28 10.16 -1.58 8.36
CA ILE A 28 8.84 -1.61 7.68
C ILE A 28 8.19 -3.00 7.75
N ARG A 29 8.97 -4.07 7.59
CA ARG A 29 8.45 -5.46 7.67
C ARG A 29 7.85 -5.85 9.02
N ASP A 30 8.22 -5.15 10.09
CA ASP A 30 7.73 -5.41 11.45
C ASP A 30 6.43 -4.63 11.75
N LEU A 31 6.02 -3.71 10.86
CA LEU A 31 4.74 -3.01 10.97
C LEU A 31 3.54 -3.92 10.68
N GLY A 32 3.75 -5.02 9.95
CA GLY A 32 2.63 -5.85 9.50
C GLY A 32 1.66 -5.09 8.58
N ALA A 33 2.18 -4.12 7.81
CA ALA A 33 1.40 -3.32 6.88
C ALA A 33 0.78 -4.20 5.79
N THR A 34 -0.54 -4.16 5.66
CA THR A 34 -1.30 -4.92 4.66
C THR A 34 -2.24 -4.00 3.90
N ILE A 35 -2.56 -4.38 2.66
CA ILE A 35 -3.62 -3.70 1.89
C ILE A 35 -4.99 -4.06 2.49
N ALA A 36 -5.24 -5.34 2.78
CA ALA A 36 -6.51 -5.79 3.36
C ALA A 36 -6.79 -5.07 4.69
N GLY A 37 -7.99 -4.52 4.84
CA GLY A 37 -8.43 -3.76 6.00
C GLY A 37 -7.84 -2.35 6.10
N SER A 38 -7.09 -1.88 5.10
CA SER A 38 -6.45 -0.56 5.10
C SER A 38 -7.23 0.47 4.27
N PRO A 39 -6.92 1.78 4.40
CA PRO A 39 -7.47 2.82 3.53
C PRO A 39 -7.18 2.62 2.03
N LEU A 40 -6.15 1.84 1.66
CA LEU A 40 -5.80 1.55 0.27
C LEU A 40 -6.75 0.54 -0.39
N GLU A 41 -7.33 -0.39 0.36
CA GLU A 41 -8.18 -1.46 -0.18
C GLU A 41 -9.32 -0.93 -1.07
N PRO A 42 -10.19 -0.01 -0.60
CA PRO A 42 -11.26 0.53 -1.45
C PRO A 42 -10.74 1.34 -2.65
N ARG A 43 -9.52 1.90 -2.58
CA ARG A 43 -8.88 2.66 -3.68
C ARG A 43 -8.44 1.75 -4.80
N ILE A 44 -7.80 0.65 -4.43
CA ILE A 44 -7.37 -0.40 -5.35
C ILE A 44 -8.58 -1.10 -5.96
N GLU A 45 -9.62 -1.38 -5.18
CA GLU A 45 -10.89 -1.91 -5.71
C GLU A 45 -11.51 -0.96 -6.74
N GLN A 46 -11.53 0.35 -6.46
CA GLN A 46 -12.01 1.34 -7.41
C GLN A 46 -11.19 1.34 -8.71
N LEU A 47 -9.85 1.25 -8.64
CA LEU A 47 -9.02 1.11 -9.84
C LEU A 47 -9.44 -0.12 -10.66
N TYR A 48 -9.62 -1.27 -10.01
CA TYR A 48 -10.01 -2.50 -10.70
C TYR A 48 -11.41 -2.41 -11.34
N GLN A 49 -12.35 -1.73 -10.68
CA GLN A 49 -13.67 -1.44 -11.28
C GLN A 49 -13.55 -0.55 -12.51
N GLU A 50 -12.68 0.47 -12.48
CA GLU A 50 -12.44 1.37 -13.59
C GLU A 50 -11.81 0.68 -14.81
N LEU A 51 -10.92 -0.29 -14.58
CA LEU A 51 -10.33 -1.14 -15.63
C LEU A 51 -11.37 -2.07 -16.24
N ALA A 52 -12.16 -2.76 -15.39
CA ALA A 52 -13.22 -3.66 -15.83
C ALA A 52 -14.30 -2.93 -16.66
N ALA A 53 -14.69 -1.72 -16.25
CA ALA A 53 -15.66 -0.90 -16.98
C ALA A 53 -15.17 -0.46 -18.37
N ARG A 54 -13.87 -0.54 -18.63
CA ARG A 54 -13.23 -0.22 -19.92
C ARG A 54 -12.80 -1.46 -20.69
N GLU A 55 -13.20 -2.64 -20.24
CA GLU A 55 -12.85 -3.93 -20.84
C GLU A 55 -11.33 -4.17 -20.92
N ILE A 56 -10.56 -3.55 -20.02
CA ILE A 56 -9.12 -3.78 -19.89
C ILE A 56 -8.92 -5.04 -19.04
N ALA A 57 -8.45 -6.12 -19.68
CA ALA A 57 -8.31 -7.43 -19.04
C ALA A 57 -7.16 -7.51 -18.03
N VAL A 58 -6.16 -6.63 -18.16
CA VAL A 58 -4.99 -6.62 -17.30
C VAL A 58 -5.36 -6.07 -15.93
N ARG A 59 -4.91 -6.76 -14.87
CA ARG A 59 -5.15 -6.40 -13.47
C ARG A 59 -3.83 -6.42 -12.70
N PRO A 60 -3.15 -5.26 -12.54
CA PRO A 60 -1.86 -5.20 -11.86
C PRO A 60 -1.96 -5.72 -10.43
N VAL A 61 -0.96 -6.48 -9.99
CA VAL A 61 -0.84 -6.91 -8.59
C VAL A 61 -0.44 -5.71 -7.74
N CYS A 62 -1.27 -5.32 -6.78
CA CYS A 62 -0.92 -4.27 -5.82
C CYS A 62 -0.26 -4.88 -4.58
N TYR A 63 0.84 -4.28 -4.12
CA TYR A 63 1.56 -4.69 -2.91
C TYR A 63 2.06 -3.47 -2.12
N VAL A 64 2.42 -3.68 -0.85
CA VAL A 64 2.95 -2.61 0.01
C VAL A 64 4.44 -2.44 -0.23
N GLY A 65 4.87 -1.23 -0.55
CA GLY A 65 6.26 -0.82 -0.72
C GLY A 65 6.60 0.41 0.12
N ASP A 66 7.76 0.99 -0.14
CA ASP A 66 8.22 2.26 0.44
C ASP A 66 7.68 3.48 -0.33
N GLU A 67 7.49 3.36 -1.64
CA GLU A 67 6.95 4.42 -2.50
C GLU A 67 5.98 3.92 -3.57
N TRP A 68 5.37 4.85 -4.32
CA TRP A 68 4.60 4.55 -5.52
C TRP A 68 5.57 4.13 -6.62
N PHE A 69 5.40 2.91 -7.14
CA PHE A 69 6.31 2.39 -8.15
C PHE A 69 5.71 1.24 -8.95
N SER A 70 6.02 1.16 -10.24
CA SER A 70 5.72 0.03 -11.11
C SER A 70 7.02 -0.64 -11.55
N PRO A 71 7.35 -1.85 -11.04
CA PRO A 71 8.59 -2.53 -11.39
C PRO A 71 8.66 -2.93 -12.87
N ALA A 72 9.81 -2.70 -13.49
CA ALA A 72 10.07 -3.09 -14.87
C ALA A 72 9.87 -4.60 -15.07
N GLY A 73 9.15 -4.96 -16.14
CA GLY A 73 8.88 -6.35 -16.51
C GLY A 73 7.86 -7.07 -15.60
N MET A 74 7.18 -6.35 -14.70
CA MET A 74 6.09 -6.90 -13.90
C MET A 74 4.83 -6.03 -14.02
N CYS A 75 3.68 -6.69 -14.16
CA CYS A 75 2.40 -6.00 -14.06
C CYS A 75 2.01 -5.85 -12.58
N ALA A 76 2.67 -4.93 -11.88
CA ALA A 76 2.51 -4.73 -10.45
C ALA A 76 2.63 -3.24 -10.06
N ILE A 77 2.00 -2.87 -8.95
CA ILE A 77 2.02 -1.52 -8.39
C ILE A 77 2.41 -1.63 -6.92
N ALA A 78 3.51 -0.98 -6.53
CA ALA A 78 3.85 -0.72 -5.14
C ALA A 78 3.03 0.48 -4.66
N ALA A 79 2.33 0.31 -3.54
CA ALA A 79 1.70 1.39 -2.80
C ALA A 79 2.49 1.67 -1.51
N PRO A 80 2.74 2.93 -1.15
CA PRO A 80 3.54 3.27 0.03
C PRO A 80 2.92 2.74 1.34
N PHE A 81 3.75 2.19 2.22
CA PHE A 81 3.35 1.63 3.52
C PHE A 81 2.65 2.64 4.41
N TYR A 82 2.98 3.93 4.29
CA TYR A 82 2.38 4.95 5.14
C TYR A 82 0.88 5.13 4.88
N LEU A 83 0.37 4.72 3.71
CA LEU A 83 -1.07 4.76 3.37
C LEU A 83 -1.85 3.57 3.94
N THR A 84 -1.20 2.60 4.60
CA THR A 84 -1.90 1.44 5.16
C THR A 84 -2.56 1.74 6.50
N HIS A 85 -2.21 2.85 7.17
CA HIS A 85 -2.76 3.17 8.48
C HIS A 85 -2.63 4.67 8.85
N PRO A 86 -3.64 5.30 9.48
CA PRO A 86 -3.62 6.72 9.83
C PRO A 86 -2.42 7.17 10.68
N ARG A 87 -1.93 6.29 11.58
CA ARG A 87 -0.73 6.58 12.40
C ARG A 87 0.53 6.76 11.55
N LEU A 88 0.66 5.99 10.47
CA LEU A 88 1.79 6.06 9.55
C LEU A 88 1.67 7.28 8.63
N GLU A 89 0.45 7.61 8.17
CA GLU A 89 0.22 8.87 7.46
C GLU A 89 0.57 10.09 8.32
N ALA A 90 0.24 10.06 9.61
CA ALA A 90 0.61 11.12 10.54
C ALA A 90 2.14 11.25 10.69
N LEU A 91 2.85 10.12 10.75
CA LEU A 91 4.31 10.10 10.77
C LEU A 91 4.91 10.66 9.48
N GLU A 92 4.44 10.19 8.32
CA GLU A 92 4.88 10.66 7.00
C GLU A 92 4.69 12.19 6.88
N ARG A 93 3.53 12.71 7.30
CA ARG A 93 3.26 14.15 7.33
C ARG A 93 4.21 14.92 8.23
N SER A 94 4.55 14.37 9.41
CA SER A 94 5.49 14.97 10.36
C SER A 94 6.90 15.07 9.77
N GLN A 95 7.35 14.01 9.07
CA GLN A 95 8.70 13.90 8.53
C GLN A 95 8.89 14.60 7.18
N MET A 96 7.92 14.48 6.27
CA MET A 96 8.01 14.95 4.89
C MET A 96 7.19 16.21 4.62
N GLY A 97 6.34 16.65 5.56
CA GLY A 97 5.44 17.80 5.40
C GLY A 97 4.17 17.51 4.59
N GLU A 98 4.15 16.43 3.82
CA GLU A 98 3.02 15.98 3.00
C GLU A 98 2.85 14.46 3.09
N VAL A 99 1.71 13.95 2.61
CA VAL A 99 1.45 12.51 2.47
C VAL A 99 1.04 12.27 1.03
N ARG A 100 1.96 11.81 0.19
CA ARG A 100 1.69 11.59 -1.24
C ARG A 100 0.69 10.46 -1.42
N GLY A 101 -0.50 10.81 -1.92
CA GLY A 101 -1.63 9.88 -2.06
C GLY A 101 -2.47 9.78 -0.79
N GLY A 102 -2.29 10.68 0.18
CA GLY A 102 -3.04 10.68 1.44
C GLY A 102 -4.49 11.13 1.29
N SER A 103 -4.84 11.79 0.18
CA SER A 103 -6.23 12.10 -0.14
C SER A 103 -6.84 11.07 -1.12
N PRO A 104 -8.16 10.83 -1.05
CA PRO A 104 -8.90 10.00 -2.00
C PRO A 104 -8.53 10.22 -3.47
N ASP A 105 -8.58 11.47 -3.93
CA ASP A 105 -8.39 11.82 -5.34
C ASP A 105 -6.93 11.70 -5.77
N GLU A 106 -6.01 12.08 -4.88
CA GLU A 106 -4.58 11.97 -5.14
C GLU A 106 -4.13 10.50 -5.18
N CYS A 107 -4.62 9.66 -4.26
CA CYS A 107 -4.39 8.21 -4.28
C CYS A 107 -4.82 7.61 -5.62
N GLN A 108 -6.01 7.98 -6.12
CA GLN A 108 -6.46 7.53 -7.43
C GLN A 108 -5.61 8.06 -8.59
N ARG A 109 -4.99 9.24 -8.49
CA ARG A 109 -4.06 9.72 -9.52
C ARG A 109 -2.80 8.86 -9.56
N TYR A 110 -2.18 8.58 -8.42
CA TYR A 110 -1.00 7.71 -8.36
C TYR A 110 -1.30 6.29 -8.83
N LEU A 111 -2.40 5.68 -8.35
CA LEU A 111 -2.81 4.34 -8.78
C LEU A 111 -3.00 4.23 -10.30
N ARG A 112 -3.64 5.23 -10.92
CA ARG A 112 -3.84 5.25 -12.38
C ARG A 112 -2.53 5.50 -13.14
N HIS A 113 -1.65 6.35 -12.61
CA HIS A 113 -0.34 6.60 -13.19
C HIS A 113 0.52 5.33 -13.21
N GLU A 114 0.67 4.67 -12.05
CA GLU A 114 1.43 3.42 -11.94
C GLU A 114 0.78 2.27 -12.70
N CYS A 115 -0.55 2.24 -12.79
CA CYS A 115 -1.26 1.30 -13.66
C CYS A 115 -0.88 1.51 -15.13
N GLY A 116 -0.71 2.76 -15.58
CA GLY A 116 -0.21 3.06 -16.92
C GLY A 116 1.16 2.43 -17.18
N HIS A 117 2.10 2.57 -16.24
CA HIS A 117 3.40 1.92 -16.31
C HIS A 117 3.30 0.39 -16.27
N ALA A 118 2.47 -0.17 -15.39
CA ALA A 118 2.28 -1.62 -15.28
C ALA A 118 1.66 -2.25 -16.54
N LEU A 119 0.86 -1.49 -17.29
CA LEU A 119 0.30 -1.89 -18.58
C LEU A 119 1.37 -1.80 -19.68
N ASP A 120 2.16 -0.74 -19.72
CA ASP A 120 3.26 -0.56 -20.68
C ASP A 120 4.27 -1.72 -20.57
N HIS A 121 4.58 -2.18 -19.36
CA HIS A 121 5.47 -3.33 -19.16
C HIS A 121 4.86 -4.70 -19.57
N ALA A 122 3.54 -4.78 -19.74
CA ALA A 122 2.84 -6.03 -20.01
C ALA A 122 2.67 -6.34 -21.52
N TYR A 123 2.97 -5.37 -22.40
CA TYR A 123 2.84 -5.45 -23.86
C TYR A 123 4.17 -5.21 -24.57
#